data_AF-A0A8C1I3J9-F1
#
_entry.id   AF-A0A8C1I3J9-F1
#
_cell.length_a   1.000
_cell.length_b   1.000
_cell.length_c   1.000
_cell.angle_alpha   90.00
_cell.angle_beta   90.00
_cell.angle_gamma   90.00
#
_symmetry.space_group_name_H-M   'P 1'
#
loop_
_entity.id
_entity.type
_entity.pdbx_description
1 polymer ?
#
loop_
_entity_poly.entity_id
_entity_poly.type
_entity_poly.pdbx_seq_one_letter_code
_entity_poly.pdbx_strand_id
1 'polypeptide(L)'
;MKTILSVAFLIVALCLVSEAVQVQEGDFSFSLDSVKVLQQLIDQPQTQNPRLIKTSYFSVCSNPTLPQEFVPLCMQRGATMSFARLASVPVDICEICAFAACTGC
;
A
#
# COMPACT_ATOMS: atom_id res chain seq x y z
N MET A 1 20.89 -35.83 -1.11
CA MET A 1 21.73 -34.62 -1.20
C MET A 1 21.51 -33.85 -2.51
N LYS A 2 21.61 -34.49 -3.68
CA LYS A 2 21.47 -33.85 -5.01
C LYS A 2 20.09 -33.20 -5.28
N THR A 3 19.01 -33.87 -4.86
CA THR A 3 17.62 -33.36 -4.96
C THR A 3 17.35 -32.18 -4.03
N ILE A 4 17.84 -32.26 -2.78
CA ILE A 4 17.71 -31.19 -1.79
C ILE A 4 18.42 -29.92 -2.27
N LEU A 5 19.62 -30.06 -2.85
CA LEU A 5 20.35 -28.94 -3.43
C LEU A 5 19.57 -28.30 -4.59
N SER A 6 19.02 -29.12 -5.49
CA SER A 6 18.24 -28.64 -6.62
C SER A 6 16.98 -27.90 -6.17
N VAL A 7 16.26 -28.41 -5.18
CA VAL A 7 15.07 -27.76 -4.63
C VAL A 7 15.45 -26.46 -3.93
N ALA A 8 16.53 -26.44 -3.15
CA ALA A 8 17.01 -25.23 -2.49
C ALA A 8 17.39 -24.13 -3.50
N PHE A 9 18.09 -24.48 -4.58
CA PHE A 9 18.41 -23.53 -5.66
C PHE A 9 17.16 -22.97 -6.34
N LEU A 10 16.15 -23.81 -6.56
CA LEU A 10 14.90 -23.40 -7.19
C LEU A 10 14.10 -22.45 -6.29
N ILE A 11 14.06 -22.73 -4.97
CA ILE A 11 13.43 -21.83 -3.99
C ILE A 11 14.18 -20.49 -3.93
N VAL A 12 15.52 -20.50 -3.88
CA VAL A 12 16.31 -19.27 -3.88
C VAL A 12 16.06 -18.45 -5.15
N ALA A 13 16.05 -19.10 -6.32
CA ALA A 13 15.75 -18.42 -7.56
C ALA A 13 14.34 -17.79 -7.55
N LEU A 14 13.33 -18.47 -7.01
CA LEU A 14 11.98 -17.92 -6.86
C LEU A 14 11.93 -16.73 -5.89
N CYS A 15 12.60 -16.81 -4.76
CA CYS A 15 12.66 -15.72 -3.79
C CYS A 15 13.36 -14.47 -4.35
N LEU A 16 14.34 -14.64 -5.24
CA LEU A 16 15.04 -13.53 -5.90
C LEU A 16 14.20 -12.84 -6.97
N VAL A 17 13.19 -13.53 -7.53
CA VAL A 17 12.30 -12.99 -8.57
C VAL A 17 10.99 -12.47 -7.98
N SER A 18 10.65 -12.87 -6.75
CA SER A 18 9.48 -12.39 -6.02
C SER A 18 9.78 -11.05 -5.37
N GLU A 19 9.70 -9.97 -6.13
CA GLU A 19 9.64 -8.63 -5.55
C GLU A 19 8.24 -8.34 -5.00
N ALA A 20 8.17 -7.71 -3.84
CA ALA A 20 6.91 -7.30 -3.24
C ALA A 20 6.50 -5.97 -3.87
N VAL A 21 5.32 -5.94 -4.51
CA VAL A 21 4.78 -4.74 -5.13
C VAL A 21 4.64 -3.62 -4.10
N GLN A 22 5.24 -2.48 -4.42
CA GLN A 22 5.15 -1.24 -3.65
C GLN A 22 4.34 -0.21 -4.43
N VAL A 23 3.80 0.78 -3.72
CA VAL A 23 3.05 1.92 -4.26
C VAL A 23 3.80 3.19 -3.90
N GLN A 24 4.17 3.98 -4.91
CA GLN A 24 4.90 5.23 -4.78
C GLN A 24 3.95 6.43 -4.70
N GLU A 25 4.08 7.26 -3.66
CA GLU A 25 3.43 8.58 -3.57
C GLU A 25 4.47 9.62 -3.17
N GLY A 26 4.90 10.43 -4.15
CA GLY A 26 5.99 11.39 -3.96
C GLY A 26 7.29 10.67 -3.60
N ASP A 27 7.89 11.04 -2.47
CA ASP A 27 9.15 10.47 -1.96
C ASP A 27 8.94 9.22 -1.08
N PHE A 28 7.69 8.79 -0.90
CA PHE A 28 7.35 7.66 -0.04
C PHE A 28 6.94 6.44 -0.87
N SER A 29 7.35 5.26 -0.38
CA SER A 29 6.96 3.96 -0.93
C SER A 29 6.20 3.19 0.15
N PHE A 30 5.07 2.60 -0.23
CA PHE A 30 4.20 1.83 0.66
C PHE A 30 4.02 0.43 0.13
N SER A 31 3.95 -0.55 1.01
CA SER A 31 3.59 -1.91 0.61
C SER A 31 2.15 -1.94 0.09
N LEU A 32 1.91 -2.73 -0.96
CA LEU A 32 0.55 -2.90 -1.51
C LEU A 32 -0.44 -3.36 -0.44
N ASP A 33 0.00 -4.23 0.47
CA ASP A 33 -0.77 -4.68 1.63
C ASP A 33 -1.16 -3.52 2.57
N SER A 34 -0.23 -2.60 2.84
CA SER A 34 -0.52 -1.42 3.65
C SER A 34 -1.54 -0.49 2.99
N VAL A 35 -1.47 -0.32 1.67
CA VAL A 35 -2.46 0.44 0.90
C VAL A 35 -3.84 -0.22 0.93
N LYS A 36 -3.90 -1.56 0.89
CA LYS A 36 -5.14 -2.32 1.05
C LYS A 36 -5.78 -2.10 2.43
N VAL A 37 -4.98 -2.14 3.49
CA VAL A 37 -5.46 -1.81 4.85
C VAL A 37 -5.95 -0.37 4.92
N LEU A 38 -5.21 0.58 4.34
CA LEU A 38 -5.62 1.98 4.28
C LEU A 38 -7.00 2.15 3.61
N GLN A 39 -7.24 1.49 2.48
CA GLN A 39 -8.54 1.51 1.79
C GLN A 39 -9.66 0.98 2.68
N GLN A 40 -9.42 -0.13 3.41
CA GLN A 40 -10.40 -0.66 4.36
C GLN A 40 -10.72 0.31 5.51
N LEU A 41 -9.73 1.05 6.00
CA LEU A 41 -9.93 2.07 7.04
C LEU A 41 -10.75 3.26 6.54
N ILE A 42 -10.69 3.57 5.24
CA ILE A 42 -11.43 4.69 4.62
C ILE A 42 -12.84 4.27 4.21
N ASP A 43 -13.01 3.04 3.70
CA ASP A 43 -14.29 2.48 3.26
C ASP A 43 -15.20 2.02 4.40
N GLN A 44 -14.70 2.04 5.65
CA GLN A 44 -15.53 1.78 6.82
C GLN A 44 -16.74 2.73 6.81
N PRO A 45 -17.99 2.25 7.03
CA PRO A 45 -19.21 2.93 6.60
C PRO A 45 -19.51 4.20 7.40
N GLN A 46 -18.77 5.26 7.11
CA GLN A 46 -19.19 6.61 7.34
C GLN A 46 -19.83 7.07 6.04
N THR A 47 -21.16 7.12 6.04
CA THR A 47 -22.04 7.73 5.03
C THR A 47 -21.31 8.46 3.89
N GLN A 48 -21.61 8.07 2.64
CA GLN A 48 -21.04 8.50 1.33
C GLN A 48 -21.06 10.02 1.02
N ASN A 49 -21.01 10.87 2.03
CA ASN A 49 -20.88 12.31 1.88
C ASN A 49 -19.40 12.64 1.63
N PRO A 50 -19.05 13.26 0.49
CA PRO A 50 -17.67 13.61 0.18
C PRO A 50 -17.02 14.57 1.19
N ARG A 51 -17.80 15.32 1.97
CA ARG A 51 -17.26 16.08 3.12
C ARG A 51 -16.79 15.17 4.24
N LEU A 52 -17.50 14.08 4.50
CA LEU A 52 -17.13 13.12 5.55
C LEU A 52 -15.87 12.35 5.18
N ILE A 53 -15.69 12.00 3.91
CA ILE A 53 -14.47 11.37 3.38
C ILE A 53 -13.23 12.27 3.59
N LYS A 54 -13.34 13.59 3.40
CA LYS A 54 -12.22 14.51 3.69
C LYS A 54 -11.83 14.55 5.16
N THR A 55 -12.81 14.49 6.06
CA THR A 55 -12.58 14.34 7.51
C THR A 55 -12.06 12.95 7.87
N SER A 56 -12.45 11.90 7.14
CA SER A 56 -11.99 10.54 7.41
C SER A 56 -10.48 10.44 7.20
N TYR A 57 -9.93 11.03 6.14
CA TYR A 57 -8.48 11.07 5.91
C TYR A 57 -7.69 11.76 7.03
N PHE A 58 -8.26 12.77 7.72
CA PHE A 58 -7.62 13.35 8.90
C PHE A 58 -7.67 12.38 10.10
N SER A 59 -8.77 11.66 10.26
CA SER A 59 -8.94 10.66 11.33
C SER A 59 -8.12 9.40 11.13
N VAL A 60 -7.72 9.07 9.89
CA VAL A 60 -6.86 7.92 9.56
C VAL A 60 -5.54 7.98 10.34
N CYS A 61 -4.95 9.17 10.49
CA CYS A 61 -3.71 9.37 11.24
C CYS A 61 -3.83 9.13 12.76
N SER A 62 -5.04 9.14 13.30
CA SER A 62 -5.30 8.82 14.72
C SER A 62 -5.74 7.37 14.92
N ASN A 63 -5.84 6.58 13.86
CA ASN A 63 -6.29 5.20 13.95
C ASN A 63 -5.13 4.28 14.40
N PRO A 64 -5.27 3.54 15.51
CA PRO A 64 -4.22 2.66 16.02
C PRO A 64 -3.87 1.49 15.08
N THR A 65 -4.74 1.15 14.12
CA THR A 65 -4.48 0.10 13.13
C THR A 65 -3.83 0.62 11.85
N LEU A 66 -3.51 1.92 11.79
CA LEU A 66 -2.79 2.48 10.64
C LEU A 66 -1.40 1.84 10.52
N PRO A 67 -1.02 1.34 9.33
CA PRO A 67 0.34 0.84 9.11
C PRO A 67 1.40 1.90 9.38
N GLN A 68 2.51 1.49 10.01
CA GLN A 68 3.58 2.38 10.46
C GLN A 68 4.21 3.19 9.32
N GLU A 69 4.18 2.64 8.10
CA GLU A 69 4.68 3.29 6.88
C GLU A 69 3.99 4.64 6.60
N PHE A 70 2.73 4.82 7.01
CA PHE A 70 1.97 6.06 6.77
C PHE A 70 2.18 7.14 7.85
N VAL A 71 2.82 6.82 8.98
CA VAL A 71 3.03 7.78 10.07
C VAL A 71 3.84 9.01 9.62
N PRO A 72 4.91 8.88 8.81
CA PRO A 72 5.60 10.04 8.24
C PRO A 72 4.71 10.92 7.35
N LEU A 73 3.80 10.32 6.55
CA LEU A 73 2.85 11.08 5.74
C LEU A 73 1.90 11.93 6.58
N CYS A 74 1.48 11.43 7.74
CA CYS A 74 0.64 12.18 8.66
C CYS A 74 1.27 13.50 9.15
N MET A 75 2.60 13.60 9.12
CA MET A 75 3.33 14.81 9.52
C MET A 75 3.54 15.78 8.35
N GLN A 76 3.22 15.38 7.12
CA GLN A 76 3.44 16.18 5.92
C GLN A 76 2.25 17.12 5.65
N ARG A 77 2.55 18.32 5.14
CA ARG A 77 1.51 19.22 4.63
C ARG A 77 0.88 18.59 3.39
N GLY A 78 -0.44 18.43 3.40
CA GLY A 78 -1.18 17.82 2.30
C GLY A 78 -1.40 16.31 2.42
N ALA A 79 -1.15 15.72 3.61
CA ALA A 79 -1.40 14.30 3.90
C ALA A 79 -2.77 13.81 3.40
N THR A 80 -3.82 14.62 3.54
CA THR A 80 -5.17 14.29 3.06
C THR A 80 -5.24 14.07 1.55
N MET A 81 -4.48 14.82 0.75
CA MET A 81 -4.42 14.60 -0.71
C MET A 81 -3.63 13.34 -1.05
N SER A 82 -2.53 13.07 -0.35
CA SER A 82 -1.75 11.83 -0.51
C SER A 82 -2.58 10.60 -0.16
N PHE A 83 -3.30 10.63 0.97
CA PHE A 83 -4.22 9.53 1.34
C PHE A 83 -5.36 9.36 0.34
N ALA A 84 -5.90 10.44 -0.22
CA ALA A 84 -6.92 10.34 -1.26
C ALA A 84 -6.39 9.68 -2.54
N ARG A 85 -5.16 9.99 -2.95
CA ARG A 85 -4.50 9.33 -4.09
C ARG A 85 -4.23 7.86 -3.81
N LEU A 86 -3.65 7.54 -2.66
CA LEU A 86 -3.40 6.17 -2.23
C LEU A 86 -4.69 5.34 -2.14
N ALA A 87 -5.78 5.95 -1.66
CA ALA A 87 -7.11 5.31 -1.62
C ALA A 87 -7.69 5.04 -3.02
N SER A 88 -7.30 5.82 -4.02
CA SER A 88 -7.73 5.64 -5.41
C SER A 88 -6.87 4.65 -6.20
N VAL A 89 -5.80 4.11 -5.60
CA VAL A 89 -4.92 3.15 -6.26
C VAL A 89 -5.65 1.82 -6.45
N PRO A 90 -5.79 1.33 -7.69
CA PRO A 90 -6.42 0.05 -7.95
C PRO A 90 -5.47 -1.11 -7.57
N VAL A 91 -5.72 -1.74 -6.42
CA VAL A 91 -4.87 -2.81 -5.85
C VAL A 91 -4.68 -3.97 -6.84
N ASP A 92 -5.76 -4.44 -7.46
CA ASP A 92 -5.72 -5.57 -8.41
C ASP A 92 -4.86 -5.25 -9.67
N ILE A 93 -4.82 -3.98 -10.08
CA ILE A 93 -4.03 -3.54 -11.23
C ILE A 93 -2.54 -3.41 -10.84
N CYS A 94 -2.27 -3.08 -9.58
CA CYS A 94 -0.92 -3.05 -9.05
C CYS A 94 -0.30 -4.44 -8.90
N GLU A 95 -1.09 -5.48 -8.61
CA GLU A 95 -0.59 -6.88 -8.60
C GLU A 95 -0.05 -7.32 -9.95
N ILE A 96 -0.58 -6.78 -11.06
CA ILE A 96 -0.10 -7.05 -12.42
C ILE A 96 0.81 -5.94 -12.97
N CYS A 97 1.27 -5.03 -12.10
CA CYS A 97 2.20 -3.96 -12.45
C CYS A 97 1.74 -3.05 -13.61
N ALA A 98 0.41 -2.91 -13.77
CA ALA A 98 -0.19 -2.16 -14.87
C ALA A 98 -0.61 -0.73 -14.45
N PHE A 99 -0.14 -0.28 -13.28
CA PHE A 99 -0.39 1.06 -12.76
C PHE A 99 0.94 1.76 -12.45
N ALA A 100 1.12 2.99 -12.93
CA ALA A 100 2.42 3.68 -12.90
C ALA A 100 2.96 3.98 -11.49
N ALA A 101 2.09 4.07 -10.48
CA ALA A 101 2.54 4.25 -9.11
C ALA A 101 3.09 2.96 -8.50
N CYS A 102 2.87 1.80 -9.14
CA CYS A 102 3.23 0.51 -8.58
C CYS A 102 4.61 0.07 -9.10
N THR A 103 5.50 -0.26 -8.17
CA THR A 103 6.92 -0.57 -8.38
C THR A 103 7.27 -1.87 -7.66
N GLY A 104 8.50 -2.37 -7.79
CA GLY A 104 8.86 -3.68 -7.24
C GLY A 104 8.31 -4.82 -8.09
N CYS A 105 8.32 -4.57 -9.39
CA CYS A 105 8.17 -5.51 -10.49
C CYS A 105 9.43 -5.31 -11.36
#